data_AF-C0MBP8-F1
#
_entry.id   AF-C0MBP8-F1
#
_cell.length_a   1.000
_cell.length_b   1.000
_cell.length_c   1.000
_cell.angle_alpha   90.00
_cell.angle_beta   90.00
_cell.angle_gamma   90.00
#
_symmetry.space_group_name_H-M   'P 1'
#
loop_
_entity.id
_entity.type
_entity.pdbx_description
1 polymer ?
#
loop_
_entity_poly.entity_id
_entity_poly.type
_entity_poly.pdbx_seq_one_letter_code
_entity_poly.pdbx_strand_id
1 'polypeptide(L)'
;MNNLYATINKLNKVEQSVFLVINDIIDNNTVFPDVNARNSLKKIAISTLGDRTFSTPYDFISEHIYNNADLNSVQDDEMLVKNIEILKNYALQNNFENFDYSLFIKNLNKIHRHYKLALIQKNFILRTTTEVEERAHDLKDKTKAIEQKMFKFDEIKSSIYTDFIAILGVFSAFVFVMFGGIDVARAIFDIGSDLQTLDLSRMITIASLMLIGILTLMYSLLLWIARITGKNFGNCYSSKCDNGCQHKWRHFLMRHSFYFSLMGLLIVVILFSHYVFK
;
A
#
# COMPACT_ATOMS: atom_id res chain seq x y z
N MET A 1 -20.62 43.52 -2.84
CA MET A 1 -21.26 44.70 -2.21
C MET A 1 -22.74 44.50 -1.83
N ASN A 2 -23.58 43.78 -2.57
CA ASN A 2 -25.01 43.59 -2.21
C ASN A 2 -25.36 42.35 -1.35
N ASN A 3 -24.42 41.45 -1.08
CA ASN A 3 -24.76 40.16 -0.49
C ASN A 3 -24.82 40.19 1.05
N LEU A 4 -23.86 40.84 1.72
CA LEU A 4 -23.78 40.79 3.19
C LEU A 4 -24.91 41.56 3.90
N TYR A 5 -25.23 42.77 3.43
CA TYR A 5 -26.35 43.57 3.97
C TYR A 5 -27.71 42.88 3.76
N ALA A 6 -27.89 42.24 2.60
CA ALA A 6 -29.09 41.44 2.32
C ALA A 6 -29.16 40.18 3.19
N THR A 7 -28.02 39.57 3.52
CA THR A 7 -27.95 38.43 4.46
C THR A 7 -28.31 38.86 5.88
N ILE A 8 -27.80 40.01 6.35
CA ILE A 8 -28.11 40.54 7.69
C ILE A 8 -29.62 40.80 7.85
N ASN A 9 -30.25 41.41 6.84
CA ASN A 9 -31.69 41.71 6.91
C ASN A 9 -32.60 40.47 6.91
N LYS A 10 -32.09 39.28 6.58
CA LYS A 10 -32.82 38.01 6.68
C LYS A 10 -32.74 37.38 8.07
N LEU A 11 -31.77 37.78 8.88
CA LEU A 11 -31.59 37.28 10.25
C LEU A 11 -32.62 37.88 11.19
N ASN A 12 -32.95 37.19 12.28
CA ASN A 12 -33.78 37.80 13.33
C ASN A 12 -32.97 38.85 14.12
N LYS A 13 -33.64 39.72 14.90
CA LYS A 13 -32.96 40.81 15.63
C LYS A 13 -31.83 40.34 16.55
N VAL A 14 -31.98 39.17 17.16
CA VAL A 14 -30.99 38.57 18.07
C VAL A 14 -29.76 38.13 17.27
N GLU A 15 -29.95 37.38 16.19
CA GLU A 15 -28.91 36.94 15.26
C GLU A 15 -28.21 38.12 14.60
N GLN A 16 -28.93 39.16 14.16
CA GLN A 16 -28.33 40.38 13.62
C GLN A 16 -27.39 41.04 14.63
N SER A 17 -27.82 41.10 15.89
CA SER A 17 -27.03 41.69 16.98
C SER A 17 -25.76 40.89 17.25
N VAL A 18 -25.86 39.56 17.30
CA VAL A 18 -24.72 38.67 17.48
C VAL A 18 -23.80 38.69 16.26
N PHE A 19 -24.35 38.65 15.05
CA PHE A 19 -23.61 38.71 13.79
C PHE A 19 -22.76 39.98 13.69
N LEU A 20 -23.30 41.11 14.13
CA LEU A 20 -22.59 42.39 14.18
C LEU A 20 -21.43 42.36 15.18
N VAL A 21 -21.59 41.69 16.32
CA VAL A 21 -20.52 41.52 17.31
C VAL A 21 -19.38 40.66 16.72
N ILE A 22 -19.72 39.54 16.09
CA ILE A 22 -18.73 38.53 15.67
C ILE A 22 -18.07 38.79 14.31
N ASN A 23 -18.61 39.67 13.46
CA ASN A 23 -18.03 40.01 12.15
C ASN A 23 -17.37 41.38 12.11
N ASP A 24 -16.48 41.59 11.13
CA ASP A 24 -15.73 42.84 10.93
C ASP A 24 -16.59 43.96 10.34
N ILE A 25 -17.65 44.31 11.05
CA ILE A 25 -18.71 45.20 10.56
C ILE A 25 -18.65 46.57 11.25
N ILE A 26 -18.13 46.61 12.47
CA ILE A 26 -18.32 47.75 13.36
C ILE A 26 -17.44 48.94 12.97
N ASP A 27 -16.25 48.66 12.42
CA ASP A 27 -15.23 49.64 12.03
C ASP A 27 -14.98 49.70 10.50
N ASN A 28 -15.52 48.74 9.75
CA ASN A 28 -15.14 48.55 8.36
C ASN A 28 -15.98 49.43 7.41
N ASN A 29 -15.40 50.54 6.95
CA ASN A 29 -16.02 51.49 6.00
C ASN A 29 -16.39 50.86 4.64
N THR A 30 -15.94 49.63 4.37
CA THR A 30 -16.17 48.91 3.11
C THR A 30 -17.49 48.14 3.09
N VAL A 31 -18.00 47.72 4.26
CA VAL A 31 -19.21 46.87 4.37
C VAL A 31 -20.47 47.72 4.57
N PHE A 32 -20.34 48.87 5.23
CA PHE A 32 -21.43 49.82 5.44
C PHE A 32 -21.00 51.25 5.04
N PRO A 33 -21.27 51.67 3.80
CA PRO A 33 -20.88 53.00 3.32
C PRO A 33 -21.66 54.12 4.02
N ASP A 34 -22.87 53.85 4.50
CA ASP A 34 -23.71 54.83 5.20
C ASP A 34 -23.50 54.79 6.74
N VAL A 35 -23.13 55.94 7.30
CA VAL A 35 -22.95 56.15 8.74
C VAL A 35 -24.28 55.96 9.50
N ASN A 36 -25.41 56.31 8.89
CA ASN A 36 -26.73 56.18 9.52
C ASN A 36 -27.16 54.71 9.66
N ALA A 37 -26.90 53.89 8.63
CA ALA A 37 -27.12 52.45 8.68
C ALA A 37 -26.29 51.76 9.78
N ARG A 38 -25.00 52.12 9.93
CA ARG A 38 -24.16 51.59 11.03
C ARG A 38 -24.67 51.97 12.39
N ASN A 39 -25.02 53.24 12.59
CA ASN A 39 -25.55 53.72 13.86
C ASN A 39 -26.88 53.04 14.20
N SER A 40 -27.74 52.82 13.20
CA SER A 40 -29.01 52.09 13.39
C SER A 40 -28.78 50.66 13.84
N LEU A 41 -27.83 49.95 13.23
CA LEU A 41 -27.47 48.58 13.63
C LEU A 41 -26.81 48.51 15.01
N LYS A 42 -25.93 49.46 15.35
CA LYS A 42 -25.35 49.57 16.71
C LYS A 42 -26.45 49.78 17.74
N LYS A 43 -27.43 50.65 17.47
CA LYS A 43 -28.59 50.86 18.35
C LYS A 43 -29.41 49.58 18.52
N ILE A 44 -29.71 48.86 17.43
CA ILE A 44 -30.44 47.57 17.48
C ILE A 44 -29.66 46.55 18.31
N ALA A 45 -28.34 46.43 18.09
CA ALA A 45 -27.50 45.50 18.83
C ALA A 45 -27.50 45.82 20.33
N ILE A 46 -27.32 47.08 20.70
CA ILE A 46 -27.29 47.51 22.10
C ILE A 46 -28.65 47.30 22.77
N SER A 47 -29.76 47.68 22.11
CA SER A 47 -31.10 47.49 22.67
C SER A 47 -31.44 46.01 22.84
N THR A 48 -31.05 45.17 21.88
CA THR A 48 -31.34 43.73 21.91
C THR A 48 -30.47 43.00 22.94
N LEU A 49 -29.19 43.34 23.03
CA LEU A 49 -28.26 42.72 23.97
C LEU A 49 -28.49 43.20 25.41
N GLY A 50 -29.08 44.38 25.61
CA GLY A 50 -29.52 44.90 26.90
C GLY A 50 -30.93 44.43 27.33
N ASP A 51 -31.62 43.65 26.50
CA ASP A 51 -32.97 43.14 26.79
C ASP A 51 -32.92 41.95 27.77
N ARG A 52 -33.82 41.93 28.76
CA ARG A 52 -34.00 40.84 29.73
C ARG A 52 -34.44 39.53 29.08
N THR A 53 -35.08 39.61 27.92
CA THR A 53 -35.53 38.45 27.14
C THR A 53 -34.44 37.88 26.23
N PHE A 54 -33.26 38.54 26.15
CA PHE A 54 -32.16 38.07 25.33
C PHE A 54 -31.68 36.68 25.75
N SER A 55 -31.79 35.74 24.81
CA SER A 55 -31.13 34.45 24.87
C SER A 55 -29.99 34.42 23.88
N THR A 56 -28.82 33.94 24.32
CA THR A 56 -27.65 33.86 23.43
C THR A 56 -27.85 32.74 22.41
N PRO A 57 -27.81 33.02 21.10
CA PRO A 57 -28.01 32.01 20.06
C PRO A 57 -26.72 31.21 19.85
N TYR A 58 -26.47 30.20 20.70
CA TYR A 58 -25.23 29.41 20.65
C TYR A 58 -25.06 28.64 19.35
N ASP A 59 -26.16 28.11 18.80
CA ASP A 59 -26.14 27.35 17.55
C ASP A 59 -25.69 28.24 16.38
N PHE A 60 -26.21 29.47 16.31
CA PHE A 60 -25.83 30.45 15.30
C PHE A 60 -24.34 30.82 15.36
N ILE A 61 -23.79 31.05 16.57
CA ILE A 61 -22.37 31.36 16.77
C ILE A 61 -21.51 30.19 16.30
N SER A 62 -21.91 28.97 16.68
CA SER A 62 -21.18 27.76 16.34
C SER A 62 -21.21 27.52 14.82
N GLU A 63 -22.40 27.53 14.21
CA GLU A 63 -22.57 27.38 12.76
C GLU A 63 -21.76 28.39 11.97
N HIS A 64 -21.74 29.65 12.41
CA HIS A 64 -20.89 30.68 11.81
C HIS A 64 -19.41 30.30 11.87
N ILE A 65 -18.91 29.82 13.00
CA ILE A 65 -17.50 29.44 13.15
C ILE A 65 -17.14 28.20 12.31
N TYR A 66 -18.01 27.19 12.30
CA TYR A 66 -17.77 25.94 11.57
C TYR A 66 -17.84 26.13 10.05
N ASN A 67 -18.71 27.00 9.55
CA ASN A 67 -18.88 27.22 8.11
C ASN A 67 -17.82 28.15 7.49
N ASN A 68 -17.12 28.96 8.30
CA ASN A 68 -16.08 29.86 7.79
C ASN A 68 -14.70 29.19 7.79
N ALA A 69 -14.25 28.65 6.66
CA ALA A 69 -12.98 27.95 6.55
C ALA A 69 -11.75 28.82 6.94
N ASP A 70 -11.83 30.14 6.72
CA ASP A 70 -10.70 31.06 6.83
C ASP A 70 -10.45 31.63 8.24
N LEU A 71 -11.26 31.28 9.24
CA LEU A 71 -11.10 31.82 10.59
C LEU A 71 -9.78 31.35 11.24
N ASN A 72 -8.95 32.32 11.64
CA ASN A 72 -7.75 32.14 12.44
C ASN A 72 -8.05 32.46 13.91
N SER A 73 -7.84 31.47 14.79
CA SER A 73 -8.27 31.57 16.18
C SER A 73 -7.71 32.74 17.00
N VAL A 74 -6.54 33.26 16.64
CA VAL A 74 -5.93 34.38 17.36
C VAL A 74 -6.47 35.71 16.82
N GLN A 75 -6.41 35.88 15.51
CA GLN A 75 -6.81 37.12 14.85
C GLN A 75 -8.30 37.42 15.03
N ASP A 76 -9.16 36.40 14.94
CA ASP A 76 -10.61 36.60 15.04
C ASP A 76 -11.08 36.81 16.49
N ASP A 77 -10.40 36.23 17.49
CA ASP A 77 -10.68 36.51 18.92
C ASP A 77 -10.30 37.96 19.26
N GLU A 78 -9.14 38.43 18.78
CA GLU A 78 -8.71 39.84 18.93
C GLU A 78 -9.69 40.81 18.27
N MET A 79 -10.16 40.47 17.06
CA MET A 79 -11.11 41.30 16.34
C MET A 79 -12.47 41.39 17.05
N LEU A 80 -12.97 40.26 17.57
CA LEU A 80 -14.17 40.22 18.39
C LEU A 80 -14.04 41.10 19.64
N VAL A 81 -12.91 41.02 20.33
CA VAL A 81 -12.64 41.86 21.53
C VAL A 81 -12.69 43.34 21.17
N LYS A 82 -12.09 43.73 20.03
CA LYS A 82 -12.15 45.11 19.51
C LYS A 82 -13.59 45.54 19.22
N ASN A 83 -14.39 44.68 18.57
CA ASN A 83 -15.80 44.95 18.29
C ASN A 83 -16.63 45.16 19.57
N ILE A 84 -16.40 44.31 20.57
CA ILE A 84 -17.02 44.42 21.89
C ILE A 84 -16.67 45.77 22.53
N GLU A 85 -15.41 46.20 22.46
CA GLU A 85 -14.97 47.50 23.01
C GLU A 85 -15.64 48.68 22.31
N ILE A 86 -15.73 48.66 20.98
CA ILE A 86 -16.42 49.72 20.22
C ILE A 86 -17.90 49.82 20.63
N LEU A 87 -18.58 48.68 20.80
CA LEU A 87 -19.98 48.66 21.23
C LEU A 87 -20.16 49.19 22.66
N LYS A 88 -19.24 48.88 23.58
CA LYS A 88 -19.24 49.43 24.94
C LYS A 88 -19.11 50.96 24.92
N ASN A 89 -18.15 51.47 24.16
CA ASN A 89 -17.91 52.91 24.04
C ASN A 89 -19.11 53.63 23.43
N TYR A 90 -19.72 53.05 22.39
CA TYR A 90 -20.93 53.62 21.77
C TYR A 90 -22.13 53.62 22.74
N ALA A 91 -22.30 52.55 23.53
CA ALA A 91 -23.35 52.46 24.54
C ALA A 91 -23.24 53.56 25.61
N LEU A 92 -22.02 53.83 26.09
CA LEU A 92 -21.75 54.86 27.09
C LEU A 92 -21.98 56.29 26.58
N GLN A 93 -21.71 56.54 25.30
CA GLN A 93 -21.85 57.87 24.71
C GLN A 93 -23.29 58.29 24.39
N ASN A 94 -24.22 57.33 24.21
CA ASN A 94 -25.53 57.59 23.62
C ASN A 94 -26.73 57.51 24.60
N ASN A 95 -26.49 57.36 25.92
CA ASN A 95 -27.51 57.39 26.99
C ASN A 95 -28.88 56.78 26.60
N PHE A 96 -28.91 55.46 26.41
CA PHE A 96 -30.11 54.72 26.04
C PHE A 96 -31.13 54.66 27.19
N GLU A 97 -32.38 55.03 26.94
CA GLU A 97 -33.49 54.90 27.92
C GLU A 97 -33.80 53.42 28.22
N ASN A 98 -34.08 53.09 29.48
CA ASN A 98 -34.40 51.73 29.96
C ASN A 98 -33.35 50.65 29.64
N PHE A 99 -32.09 51.05 29.45
CA PHE A 99 -31.00 50.15 29.11
C PHE A 99 -30.26 49.64 30.35
N ASP A 100 -30.18 48.32 30.49
CA ASP A 100 -29.39 47.65 31.52
C ASP A 100 -27.97 47.39 31.00
N TYR A 101 -27.04 48.31 31.28
CA TYR A 101 -25.64 48.17 30.89
C TYR A 101 -24.98 46.93 31.51
N SER A 102 -25.37 46.54 32.72
CA SER A 102 -24.79 45.37 33.39
C SER A 102 -25.17 44.08 32.65
N LEU A 103 -26.43 43.98 32.21
CA LEU A 103 -26.95 42.86 31.42
C LEU A 103 -26.31 42.82 30.03
N PHE A 104 -26.18 43.98 29.38
CA PHE A 104 -25.50 44.12 28.10
C PHE A 104 -24.06 43.58 28.14
N ILE A 105 -23.27 44.00 29.12
CA ILE A 105 -21.89 43.51 29.32
C ILE A 105 -21.86 42.00 29.58
N LYS A 106 -22.79 41.51 30.40
CA LYS A 106 -22.92 40.07 30.67
C LYS A 106 -23.21 39.29 29.40
N ASN A 107 -24.07 39.79 28.52
CA ASN A 107 -24.43 39.14 27.28
C ASN A 107 -23.30 39.19 26.23
N LEU A 108 -22.57 40.31 26.13
CA LEU A 108 -21.35 40.39 25.33
C LEU A 108 -20.29 39.38 25.78
N ASN A 109 -20.06 39.26 27.09
CA ASN A 109 -19.12 38.29 27.65
C ASN A 109 -19.56 36.84 27.38
N LYS A 110 -20.87 36.56 27.39
CA LYS A 110 -21.39 35.24 27.00
C LYS A 110 -21.10 34.94 25.53
N ILE A 111 -21.35 35.90 24.63
CA ILE A 111 -21.05 35.74 23.19
C ILE A 111 -19.55 35.49 23.02
N HIS A 112 -18.70 36.30 23.65
CA HIS A 112 -17.24 36.12 23.59
C HIS A 112 -16.81 34.73 24.04
N ARG A 113 -17.27 34.30 25.23
CA ARG A 113 -16.88 32.99 25.77
C ARG A 113 -17.30 31.85 24.86
N HIS A 114 -18.49 31.92 24.27
CA HIS A 114 -18.99 30.89 23.37
C HIS A 114 -18.30 30.92 22.01
N TYR A 115 -18.04 32.11 21.47
CA TYR A 115 -17.24 32.26 20.26
C TYR A 115 -15.87 31.62 20.42
N LYS A 116 -15.16 31.96 21.50
CA LYS A 116 -13.84 31.42 21.82
C LYS A 116 -13.88 29.91 22.02
N LEU A 117 -14.90 29.39 22.71
CA LEU A 117 -15.06 27.96 22.91
C LEU A 117 -15.24 27.21 21.57
N ALA A 118 -16.16 27.67 20.73
CA ALA A 118 -16.42 27.06 19.42
C ALA A 118 -15.20 27.14 18.49
N LEU A 119 -14.42 28.21 18.57
CA LEU A 119 -13.17 28.38 17.83
C LEU A 119 -12.10 27.38 18.27
N ILE A 120 -11.93 27.18 19.59
CA ILE A 120 -11.03 26.16 20.16
C ILE A 120 -11.49 24.75 19.74
N GLN A 121 -12.80 24.47 19.81
CA GLN A 121 -13.37 23.18 19.42
C GLN A 121 -13.14 22.86 17.95
N LYS A 122 -13.38 23.83 17.05
CA LYS A 122 -13.10 23.69 15.62
C LYS A 122 -11.63 23.37 15.36
N ASN A 123 -10.71 24.11 15.97
CA ASN A 123 -9.27 23.87 15.80
C ASN A 123 -8.85 22.48 16.28
N PHE A 124 -9.39 22.03 17.43
CA PHE A 124 -9.13 20.70 17.94
C PHE A 124 -9.61 19.63 16.95
N ILE A 125 -10.84 19.76 16.44
CA ILE A 125 -11.42 18.83 15.45
C ILE A 125 -10.59 18.82 14.17
N LEU A 126 -10.19 19.98 13.64
CA LEU A 126 -9.37 20.07 12.44
C LEU A 126 -8.03 19.37 12.63
N ARG A 127 -7.31 19.66 13.72
CA ARG A 127 -6.03 19.01 14.02
C ARG A 127 -6.19 17.49 14.13
N THR A 128 -7.18 17.02 14.88
CA THR A 128 -7.44 15.58 15.03
C THR A 128 -7.80 14.94 13.69
N THR A 129 -8.58 15.61 12.84
CA THR A 129 -8.94 15.09 11.51
C THR A 129 -7.70 14.96 10.62
N THR A 130 -6.82 15.97 10.59
CA THR A 130 -5.56 15.92 9.84
C THR A 130 -4.63 14.80 10.34
N GLU A 131 -4.48 14.63 11.65
CA GLU A 131 -3.70 13.52 12.23
C GLU A 131 -4.28 12.14 11.84
N VAL A 132 -5.61 12.02 11.79
CA VAL A 132 -6.29 10.79 11.37
C VAL A 132 -6.08 10.52 9.88
N GLU A 133 -6.16 11.53 9.02
CA GLU A 133 -5.90 11.41 7.59
C GLU A 133 -4.46 10.96 7.30
N GLU A 134 -3.48 11.53 7.99
CA GLU A 134 -2.08 11.14 7.87
C GLU A 134 -1.87 9.68 8.29
N ARG A 135 -2.43 9.27 9.42
CA ARG A 135 -2.37 7.86 9.87
C ARG A 135 -3.09 6.92 8.92
N ALA A 136 -4.20 7.33 8.33
CA ALA A 136 -4.93 6.53 7.35
C ALA A 136 -4.12 6.34 6.06
N HIS A 137 -3.38 7.38 5.64
CA HIS A 137 -2.48 7.31 4.51
C HIS A 137 -1.31 6.35 4.77
N ASP A 138 -0.62 6.48 5.92
CA ASP A 138 0.45 5.56 6.32
C ASP A 138 -0.03 4.10 6.40
N LEU A 139 -1.22 3.87 6.96
CA LEU A 139 -1.82 2.54 7.01
C LEU A 139 -2.09 1.98 5.60
N LYS A 140 -2.62 2.80 4.69
CA LYS A 140 -2.87 2.40 3.30
C LYS A 140 -1.59 1.99 2.58
N ASP A 141 -0.51 2.72 2.77
CA ASP A 141 0.79 2.41 2.16
C ASP A 141 1.41 1.13 2.75
N LYS A 142 1.31 0.94 4.07
CA LYS A 142 1.71 -0.31 4.73
C LYS A 142 0.91 -1.50 4.24
N THR A 143 -0.41 -1.38 4.06
CA THR A 143 -1.27 -2.45 3.53
C THR A 143 -0.86 -2.82 2.09
N LYS A 144 -0.63 -1.83 1.22
CA LYS A 144 -0.12 -2.10 -0.15
C LYS A 144 1.22 -2.82 -0.14
N ALA A 145 2.13 -2.44 0.76
CA ALA A 145 3.43 -3.10 0.90
C ALA A 145 3.27 -4.56 1.38
N ILE A 146 2.32 -4.82 2.27
CA ILE A 146 1.98 -6.18 2.73
C ILE A 146 1.40 -7.00 1.57
N GLU A 147 0.44 -6.46 0.81
CA GLU A 147 -0.15 -7.14 -0.36
C GLU A 147 0.94 -7.54 -1.36
N GLN A 148 1.85 -6.62 -1.71
CA GLN A 148 2.97 -6.92 -2.61
C GLN A 148 3.89 -8.02 -2.07
N LYS A 149 4.16 -8.02 -0.76
CA LYS A 149 4.95 -9.09 -0.12
C LYS A 149 4.21 -10.42 -0.15
N MET A 150 2.89 -10.44 0.03
CA MET A 150 2.07 -11.64 -0.07
C MET A 150 2.06 -12.21 -1.48
N PHE A 151 1.91 -11.37 -2.52
CA PHE A 151 2.01 -11.82 -3.91
C PHE A 151 3.36 -12.48 -4.21
N LYS A 152 4.47 -11.87 -3.78
CA LYS A 152 5.82 -12.46 -3.93
C LYS A 152 5.95 -13.76 -3.13
N PHE A 153 5.36 -13.83 -1.94
CA PHE A 153 5.39 -15.03 -1.11
C PHE A 153 4.62 -16.19 -1.77
N ASP A 154 3.47 -15.92 -2.38
CA ASP A 154 2.70 -16.92 -3.11
C ASP A 154 3.44 -17.41 -4.36
N GLU A 155 4.12 -16.53 -5.08
CA GLU A 155 4.98 -16.89 -6.22
C GLU A 155 6.14 -17.80 -5.77
N ILE A 156 6.85 -17.41 -4.70
CA ILE A 156 7.93 -18.22 -4.10
C ILE A 156 7.40 -19.58 -3.64
N LYS A 157 6.24 -19.62 -2.98
CA LYS A 157 5.59 -20.86 -2.53
C LYS A 157 5.32 -21.79 -3.72
N SER A 158 4.74 -21.27 -4.80
CA SER A 158 4.48 -22.05 -6.02
C SER A 158 5.77 -22.59 -6.66
N SER A 159 6.81 -21.77 -6.74
CA SER A 159 8.13 -22.18 -7.23
C SER A 159 8.73 -23.29 -6.36
N ILE A 160 8.64 -23.16 -5.03
CA ILE A 160 9.17 -24.15 -4.08
C ILE A 160 8.47 -25.51 -4.24
N TYR A 161 7.15 -25.54 -4.40
CA TYR A 161 6.43 -26.80 -4.63
C TYR A 161 6.89 -27.49 -5.92
N THR A 162 7.07 -26.72 -6.99
CA THR A 162 7.57 -27.25 -8.27
C THR A 162 8.97 -27.84 -8.09
N ASP A 163 9.84 -27.18 -7.32
CA ASP A 163 11.19 -27.63 -7.04
C ASP A 163 11.23 -28.89 -6.16
N PHE A 164 10.35 -28.98 -5.16
CA PHE A 164 10.20 -30.20 -4.37
C PHE A 164 9.74 -31.38 -5.22
N ILE A 165 8.74 -31.19 -6.09
CA ILE A 165 8.27 -32.24 -7.02
C ILE A 165 9.43 -32.66 -7.93
N ALA A 166 10.23 -31.72 -8.43
CA ALA A 166 11.41 -32.00 -9.23
C ALA A 166 12.41 -32.90 -8.49
N ILE A 167 12.82 -32.48 -7.29
CA ILE A 167 13.81 -33.19 -6.46
C ILE A 167 13.29 -34.59 -6.11
N LEU A 168 12.02 -34.71 -5.73
CA LEU A 168 11.40 -36.00 -5.40
C LEU A 168 11.35 -36.93 -6.63
N GLY A 169 11.05 -36.38 -7.81
CA GLY A 169 11.07 -37.13 -9.06
C GLY A 169 12.46 -37.67 -9.39
N VAL A 170 13.50 -36.82 -9.26
CA VAL A 170 14.89 -37.21 -9.53
C VAL A 170 15.35 -38.29 -8.53
N PHE A 171 15.04 -38.08 -7.25
CA PHE A 171 15.39 -39.02 -6.21
C PHE A 171 14.70 -40.38 -6.41
N SER A 172 13.42 -40.39 -6.77
CA SER A 172 12.68 -41.62 -7.04
C SER A 172 13.25 -42.38 -8.25
N ALA A 173 13.53 -41.67 -9.34
CA ALA A 173 14.17 -42.24 -10.53
C ALA A 173 15.53 -42.87 -10.19
N PHE A 174 16.36 -42.17 -9.42
CA PHE A 174 17.65 -42.67 -8.95
C PHE A 174 17.50 -43.95 -8.13
N VAL A 175 16.58 -43.98 -7.16
CA VAL A 175 16.34 -45.16 -6.31
C VAL A 175 15.85 -46.36 -7.13
N PHE A 176 14.89 -46.18 -8.04
CA PHE A 176 14.40 -47.26 -8.90
C PHE A 176 15.48 -47.83 -9.81
N VAL A 177 16.30 -46.97 -10.40
CA VAL A 177 17.42 -47.38 -11.26
C VAL A 177 18.51 -48.07 -10.46
N MET A 178 18.81 -47.60 -9.25
CA MET A 178 19.81 -48.21 -8.37
C MET A 178 19.39 -49.62 -7.95
N PHE A 179 18.17 -49.80 -7.43
CA PHE A 179 17.71 -51.12 -7.01
C PHE A 179 17.48 -52.06 -8.19
N GLY A 180 16.84 -51.59 -9.26
CA GLY A 180 16.66 -52.39 -10.48
C GLY A 180 17.97 -52.77 -11.15
N GLY A 181 18.95 -51.87 -11.20
CA GLY A 181 20.27 -52.13 -11.78
C GLY A 181 21.06 -53.18 -11.00
N ILE A 182 20.97 -53.17 -9.66
CA ILE A 182 21.62 -54.17 -8.81
C ILE A 182 20.96 -55.54 -9.00
N ASP A 183 19.63 -55.63 -9.06
CA ASP A 183 18.93 -56.91 -9.23
C ASP A 183 19.26 -57.57 -10.57
N VAL A 184 19.32 -56.80 -11.66
CA VAL A 184 19.73 -57.32 -12.96
C VAL A 184 21.21 -57.72 -12.94
N ALA A 185 22.09 -56.94 -12.31
CA ALA A 185 23.50 -57.31 -12.18
C ALA A 185 23.69 -58.64 -11.45
N ARG A 186 22.95 -58.88 -10.35
CA ARG A 186 22.96 -60.15 -9.62
C ARG A 186 22.53 -61.31 -10.51
N ALA A 187 21.41 -61.17 -11.23
CA ALA A 187 20.92 -62.22 -12.13
C ALA A 187 21.96 -62.63 -13.19
N ILE A 188 22.74 -61.68 -13.71
CA ILE A 188 23.79 -61.98 -14.69
C ILE A 188 25.00 -62.66 -14.07
N PHE A 189 25.41 -62.24 -12.86
CA PHE A 189 26.47 -62.95 -12.14
C PHE A 189 26.07 -64.39 -11.81
N ASP A 190 24.81 -64.61 -11.42
CA ASP A 190 24.29 -65.95 -11.15
C ASP A 190 24.30 -66.82 -12.42
N ILE A 191 23.79 -66.33 -13.55
CA ILE A 191 23.82 -67.05 -14.84
C ILE A 191 25.25 -67.30 -15.36
N GLY A 192 26.14 -66.32 -15.21
CA GLY A 192 27.53 -66.41 -15.63
C GLY A 192 28.33 -67.43 -14.81
N SER A 193 27.97 -67.64 -13.55
CA SER A 193 28.61 -68.62 -12.67
C SER A 193 28.24 -70.08 -13.01
N ASP A 194 27.04 -70.30 -13.55
CA ASP A 194 26.52 -71.63 -13.93
C ASP A 194 27.04 -72.09 -15.31
N LEU A 195 27.46 -71.15 -16.16
CA LEU A 195 28.05 -71.40 -17.48
C LEU A 195 29.58 -71.22 -17.42
N GLN A 196 30.31 -72.26 -17.01
CA GLN A 196 31.80 -72.31 -16.95
C GLN A 196 32.56 -72.05 -18.29
N THR A 197 31.90 -71.52 -19.32
CA THR A 197 32.46 -71.31 -20.68
C THR A 197 32.24 -69.91 -21.26
N LEU A 198 31.76 -68.93 -20.48
CA LEU A 198 31.66 -67.55 -20.96
C LEU A 198 33.01 -66.83 -20.81
N ASP A 199 33.65 -66.50 -21.93
CA ASP A 199 34.84 -65.65 -21.97
C ASP A 199 34.59 -64.34 -21.22
N LEU A 200 35.54 -63.92 -20.38
CA LEU A 200 35.54 -62.66 -19.61
C LEU A 200 35.09 -61.45 -20.45
N SER A 201 35.46 -61.43 -21.74
CA SER A 201 35.07 -60.42 -22.72
C SER A 201 33.54 -60.32 -22.92
N ARG A 202 32.83 -61.45 -22.98
CA ARG A 202 31.37 -61.48 -23.13
C ARG A 202 30.67 -60.95 -21.88
N MET A 203 31.22 -61.22 -20.70
CA MET A 203 30.69 -60.69 -19.44
C MET A 203 30.85 -59.16 -19.36
N ILE A 204 32.03 -58.63 -19.71
CA ILE A 204 32.32 -57.19 -19.71
C ILE A 204 31.45 -56.45 -20.73
N THR A 205 31.24 -57.03 -21.91
CA THR A 205 30.40 -56.42 -22.96
C THR A 205 28.92 -56.39 -22.56
N ILE A 206 28.39 -57.45 -21.94
CA ILE A 206 27.01 -57.46 -21.40
C ILE A 206 26.87 -56.43 -20.29
N ALA A 207 27.81 -56.36 -19.34
CA ALA A 207 27.77 -55.38 -18.24
C ALA A 207 27.83 -53.93 -18.76
N SER A 208 28.68 -53.65 -19.76
CA SER A 208 28.80 -52.32 -20.38
C SER A 208 27.52 -51.92 -21.11
N LEU A 209 26.86 -52.87 -21.80
CA LEU A 209 25.60 -52.64 -22.50
C LEU A 209 24.45 -52.33 -21.54
N MET A 210 24.41 -53.02 -20.39
CA MET A 210 23.43 -52.70 -19.33
C MET A 210 23.67 -51.34 -18.70
N LEU A 211 24.94 -50.99 -18.45
CA LEU A 211 25.29 -49.68 -17.89
C LEU A 211 24.87 -48.54 -18.85
N ILE A 212 25.03 -48.73 -20.16
CA ILE A 212 24.52 -47.82 -21.19
C ILE A 212 22.99 -47.66 -21.08
N GLY A 213 22.25 -48.78 -20.93
CA GLY A 213 20.80 -48.77 -20.75
C GLY A 213 20.35 -48.00 -19.50
N ILE A 214 20.96 -48.29 -18.35
CA ILE A 214 20.71 -47.63 -17.06
C ILE A 214 20.97 -46.12 -17.15
N LEU A 215 22.13 -45.73 -17.71
CA LEU A 215 22.50 -44.32 -17.87
C LEU A 215 21.55 -43.58 -18.83
N THR A 216 21.06 -44.25 -19.88
CA THR A 216 20.10 -43.68 -20.83
C THR A 216 18.72 -43.50 -20.21
N LEU A 217 18.25 -44.47 -19.42
CA LEU A 217 17.00 -44.35 -18.66
C LEU A 217 17.07 -43.23 -17.62
N MET A 218 18.15 -43.18 -16.84
CA MET A 218 18.37 -42.12 -15.86
C MET A 218 18.36 -40.74 -16.53
N TYR A 219 19.09 -40.60 -17.64
CA TYR A 219 19.14 -39.35 -18.40
C TYR A 219 17.78 -38.95 -18.99
N SER A 220 17.01 -39.91 -19.50
CA SER A 220 15.64 -39.69 -19.99
C SER A 220 14.71 -39.20 -18.88
N LEU A 221 14.78 -39.79 -17.68
CA LEU A 221 13.97 -39.38 -16.53
C LEU A 221 14.32 -37.96 -16.07
N LEU A 222 15.61 -37.62 -15.99
CA LEU A 222 16.07 -36.26 -15.69
C LEU A 222 15.55 -35.24 -16.71
N LEU A 223 15.60 -35.58 -18.01
CA LEU A 223 15.09 -34.73 -19.09
C LEU A 223 13.56 -34.60 -19.08
N TRP A 224 12.85 -35.63 -18.62
CA TRP A 224 11.39 -35.57 -18.49
C TRP A 224 10.98 -34.70 -17.31
N ILE A 225 11.64 -34.84 -16.17
CA ILE A 225 11.44 -34.00 -14.98
C ILE A 225 11.78 -32.54 -15.30
N ALA A 226 12.88 -32.30 -16.03
CA ALA A 226 13.24 -31.00 -16.56
C ALA A 226 12.11 -30.33 -17.34
N ARG A 227 11.47 -31.12 -18.20
CA ARG A 227 10.40 -30.66 -19.08
C ARG A 227 9.13 -30.34 -18.30
N ILE A 228 8.78 -31.15 -17.30
CA ILE A 228 7.60 -30.93 -16.43
C ILE A 228 7.79 -29.69 -15.56
N THR A 229 9.01 -29.47 -15.06
CA THR A 229 9.33 -28.36 -14.15
C THR A 229 9.54 -27.04 -14.89
N GLY A 230 9.46 -27.03 -16.22
CA GLY A 230 9.65 -25.84 -17.06
C GLY A 230 11.06 -25.23 -16.98
N LYS A 231 12.01 -25.91 -16.31
CA LYS A 231 13.38 -25.45 -16.15
C LYS A 231 14.21 -25.91 -17.35
N ASN A 232 14.87 -24.97 -18.02
CA ASN A 232 15.75 -25.28 -19.14
C ASN A 232 17.08 -25.86 -18.64
N PHE A 233 17.35 -27.13 -18.93
CA PHE A 233 18.61 -27.77 -18.57
C PHE A 233 19.71 -27.31 -19.52
N GLY A 234 20.62 -26.43 -19.11
CA GLY A 234 21.69 -25.92 -19.96
C GLY A 234 21.25 -24.70 -20.76
N ASN A 235 21.54 -23.51 -20.20
CA ASN A 235 21.42 -22.25 -20.90
C ASN A 235 22.53 -22.10 -21.94
N CYS A 236 22.26 -21.36 -23.01
CA CYS A 236 23.28 -21.05 -24.00
C CYS A 236 24.37 -20.20 -23.34
N TYR A 237 25.63 -20.67 -23.35
CA TYR A 237 26.77 -20.00 -22.70
C TYR A 237 27.15 -18.65 -23.35
N SER A 238 26.56 -18.31 -24.51
CA SER A 238 26.83 -17.06 -25.22
C SER A 238 25.66 -16.09 -25.09
N SER A 239 25.94 -14.85 -24.63
CA SER A 239 24.96 -13.76 -24.47
C SER A 239 24.31 -13.28 -25.78
N LYS A 240 24.61 -13.92 -26.92
CA LYS A 240 24.07 -13.60 -28.26
C LYS A 240 22.90 -14.49 -28.69
N CYS A 241 22.37 -15.32 -27.79
CA CYS A 241 21.40 -16.37 -28.14
C CYS A 241 20.01 -16.21 -27.49
N ASP A 242 19.59 -15.00 -27.15
CA ASP A 242 18.23 -14.75 -26.62
C ASP A 242 17.13 -14.91 -27.69
N ASN A 243 17.44 -14.70 -28.98
CA ASN A 243 16.46 -14.74 -30.08
C ASN A 243 16.59 -15.97 -30.99
N GLY A 244 17.21 -17.05 -30.49
CA GLY A 244 17.37 -18.32 -31.22
C GLY A 244 18.73 -18.46 -31.91
N CYS A 245 19.42 -19.55 -31.61
CA CYS A 245 20.73 -19.84 -32.20
C CYS A 245 20.59 -20.49 -33.59
N GLN A 246 21.38 -20.03 -34.57
CA GLN A 246 21.40 -20.62 -35.93
C GLN A 246 22.06 -22.01 -36.01
N HIS A 247 22.78 -22.45 -34.97
CA HIS A 247 23.47 -23.75 -34.94
C HIS A 247 22.79 -24.77 -34.01
N LYS A 248 21.63 -25.30 -34.43
CA LYS A 248 20.83 -26.26 -33.64
C LYS A 248 21.61 -27.52 -33.20
N TRP A 249 22.40 -28.13 -34.10
CA TRP A 249 23.06 -29.42 -33.85
C TRP A 249 24.26 -29.32 -32.90
N ARG A 250 25.14 -28.34 -33.10
CA ARG A 250 26.33 -28.14 -32.25
C ARG A 250 25.96 -27.69 -30.84
N HIS A 251 24.88 -26.91 -30.70
CA HIS A 251 24.35 -26.50 -29.41
C HIS A 251 23.68 -27.65 -28.65
N PHE A 252 22.91 -28.49 -29.36
CA PHE A 252 22.32 -29.71 -28.77
C PHE A 252 23.41 -30.67 -28.26
N LEU A 253 24.50 -30.84 -29.02
CA LEU A 253 25.64 -31.68 -28.62
C LEU A 253 26.40 -31.08 -27.43
N MET A 254 26.64 -29.77 -27.38
CA MET A 254 27.30 -29.11 -26.25
C MET A 254 26.45 -29.14 -24.97
N ARG A 255 25.14 -28.92 -25.09
CA ARG A 255 24.18 -28.95 -23.98
C ARG A 255 24.13 -30.32 -23.29
N HIS A 256 24.37 -31.39 -24.05
CA HIS A 256 24.34 -32.77 -23.58
C HIS A 256 25.72 -33.44 -23.64
N SER A 257 26.78 -32.63 -23.67
CA SER A 257 28.16 -33.07 -23.92
C SER A 257 28.62 -34.10 -22.89
N PHE A 258 28.15 -34.02 -21.65
CA PHE A 258 28.49 -34.98 -20.61
C PHE A 258 27.94 -36.39 -20.91
N TYR A 259 26.66 -36.48 -21.31
CA TYR A 259 26.03 -37.76 -21.67
C TYR A 259 26.69 -38.38 -22.91
N PHE A 260 26.91 -37.57 -23.97
CA PHE A 260 27.56 -38.05 -25.19
C PHE A 260 29.02 -38.47 -24.96
N SER A 261 29.76 -37.77 -24.09
CA SER A 261 31.13 -38.16 -23.70
C SER A 261 31.16 -39.51 -22.95
N LEU A 262 30.25 -39.67 -21.98
CA LEU A 262 30.11 -40.91 -21.20
C LEU A 262 29.74 -42.11 -22.08
N MET A 263 28.80 -41.93 -23.01
CA MET A 263 28.42 -42.95 -24.00
C MET A 263 29.59 -43.31 -24.92
N GLY A 264 30.34 -42.30 -25.39
CA GLY A 264 31.54 -42.52 -26.19
C GLY A 264 32.60 -43.35 -25.47
N LEU A 265 32.85 -43.06 -24.18
CA LEU A 265 33.79 -43.83 -23.36
C LEU A 265 33.36 -45.30 -23.24
N LEU A 266 32.08 -45.57 -22.97
CA LEU A 266 31.58 -46.95 -22.82
C LEU A 266 31.66 -47.73 -24.14
N ILE A 267 31.41 -47.09 -25.28
CA ILE A 267 31.59 -47.71 -26.61
C ILE A 267 33.07 -48.03 -26.86
N VAL A 268 34.00 -47.14 -26.48
CA VAL A 268 35.44 -47.40 -26.59
C VAL A 268 35.86 -48.59 -25.72
N VAL A 269 35.31 -48.73 -24.51
CA VAL A 269 35.56 -49.89 -23.63
C VAL A 269 35.06 -51.18 -24.27
N ILE A 270 33.89 -51.17 -24.90
CA ILE A 270 33.34 -52.32 -25.64
C ILE A 270 34.27 -52.71 -26.81
N LEU A 271 34.70 -51.73 -27.61
CA LEU A 271 35.61 -51.97 -28.75
C LEU A 271 36.98 -52.47 -28.29
N PHE A 272 37.52 -51.91 -27.22
CA PHE A 272 38.79 -52.35 -26.63
C PHE A 272 38.68 -53.77 -26.06
N SER A 273 37.60 -54.08 -25.34
CA SER A 273 37.33 -55.43 -24.82
C SER A 273 37.22 -56.47 -25.95
N HIS A 274 36.60 -56.10 -27.07
CA HIS A 274 36.52 -56.95 -28.26
C HIS A 274 37.86 -57.08 -28.99
N TYR A 275 38.73 -56.06 -28.96
CA TYR A 275 40.03 -56.10 -29.63
C TYR A 275 41.08 -56.88 -28.83
N VAL A 276 41.05 -56.78 -27.49
CA VAL A 276 42.03 -57.41 -26.58
C VAL A 276 41.76 -58.89 -26.34
N PHE A 277 40.49 -59.32 -26.37
CA PHE A 277 40.09 -60.70 -26.08
C PHE A 277 39.62 -61.48 -27.32
N LYS A 278 39.99 -61.03 -28.51
CA LYS A 278 39.83 -61.81 -29.76
C LYS A 278 41.00 -62.77 -29.93
#